data_AF-A0A9Q3GT83-F1
#
_entry.id   AF-A0A9Q3GT83-F1
#
_cell.length_a   1.000
_cell.length_b   1.000
_cell.length_c   1.000
_cell.angle_alpha   90.00
_cell.angle_beta   90.00
_cell.angle_gamma   90.00
#
_symmetry.space_group_name_H-M   'P 1'
#
loop_
_entity.id
_entity.type
_entity.pdbx_description
1 polymer ?
#
loop_
_entity_poly.entity_id
_entity_poly.type
_entity_poly.pdbx_seq_one_letter_code
_entity_poly.pdbx_strand_id
1 'polypeptide(L)'
;MGEPQGTGVPILTKSNQPVSHQSSSSSLAILQQMTQIMANLQEASSSEASIPPAFKTSSMKSPECFDGTHPFKVRNFIQSCQLISHNDTEYFSQYRKKFLYDTSFLDGRAPKLIEPSL
;
A
#
# COMPACT_ATOMS: atom_id res chain seq x y z
N MET A 1 -20.51 1.63 -71.30
CA MET A 1 -19.89 2.92 -71.64
C MET A 1 -18.90 3.23 -70.53
N GLY A 2 -17.59 3.33 -70.72
CA GLY A 2 -16.70 3.18 -71.86
C GLY A 2 -15.27 3.13 -71.31
N GLU A 3 -14.42 2.30 -71.90
CA GLU A 3 -12.95 2.37 -71.85
C GLU A 3 -12.49 3.41 -72.92
N PRO A 4 -11.21 3.85 -73.07
CA PRO A 4 -9.98 3.68 -72.26
C PRO A 4 -9.03 4.94 -72.24
N GLN A 5 -7.79 4.72 -71.76
CA GLN A 5 -6.50 5.35 -72.15
C GLN A 5 -6.01 6.66 -71.52
N GLY A 6 -4.76 6.62 -71.02
CA GLY A 6 -3.98 7.80 -70.60
C GLY A 6 -2.62 7.50 -69.94
N THR A 7 -1.70 6.87 -70.70
CA THR A 7 -0.24 7.13 -70.80
C THR A 7 0.62 7.46 -69.55
N GLY A 8 1.69 6.66 -69.33
CA GLY A 8 2.93 7.16 -68.69
C GLY A 8 3.75 6.14 -67.89
N VAL A 9 4.72 5.48 -68.53
CA VAL A 9 5.94 4.91 -67.89
C VAL A 9 7.13 5.79 -68.31
N PRO A 10 8.34 5.67 -67.71
CA PRO A 10 8.79 5.36 -66.34
C PRO A 10 9.74 6.50 -65.83
N ILE A 11 10.37 6.37 -64.65
CA ILE A 11 11.83 6.63 -64.42
C ILE A 11 12.16 6.66 -62.92
N LEU A 12 13.07 5.74 -62.62
CA LEU A 12 14.02 5.62 -61.52
C LEU A 12 14.50 6.96 -60.89
N THR A 13 14.43 7.09 -59.56
CA THR A 13 15.53 7.71 -58.80
C THR A 13 15.58 7.17 -57.37
N LYS A 14 16.69 6.50 -57.11
CA LYS A 14 17.19 5.97 -55.84
C LYS A 14 17.55 7.15 -54.92
N SER A 15 17.16 7.13 -53.65
CA SER A 15 17.98 7.75 -52.61
C SER A 15 17.65 7.20 -51.22
N ASN A 16 18.67 6.64 -50.59
CA ASN A 16 18.67 6.11 -49.24
C ASN A 16 18.44 7.23 -48.22
N GLN A 17 17.59 6.99 -47.22
CA GLN A 17 17.78 7.58 -45.90
C GLN A 17 17.79 6.50 -44.82
N PRO A 18 18.78 6.53 -43.90
CA PRO A 18 18.93 5.54 -42.85
C PRO A 18 17.85 5.74 -41.78
N VAL A 19 17.25 4.62 -41.36
CA VAL A 19 16.41 4.55 -40.17
C VAL A 19 17.25 4.93 -38.95
N SER A 20 17.02 6.13 -38.43
CA SER A 20 17.62 6.60 -37.18
C SER A 20 16.90 5.93 -36.01
N HIS A 21 17.47 4.83 -35.50
CA HIS A 21 17.09 4.24 -34.23
C HIS A 21 17.64 5.11 -33.08
N GLN A 22 16.96 6.20 -32.74
CA GLN A 22 17.12 6.87 -31.44
C GLN A 22 16.07 6.36 -30.45
N SER A 23 16.28 5.17 -29.89
CA SER A 23 15.44 4.69 -28.77
C SER A 23 16.15 3.65 -27.89
N SER A 24 17.42 3.89 -27.58
CA SER A 24 18.20 3.00 -26.69
C SER A 24 18.77 3.74 -25.47
N SER A 25 18.85 5.07 -25.52
CA SER A 25 19.39 5.89 -24.43
C SER A 25 18.36 6.15 -23.32
N SER A 26 17.09 6.38 -23.69
CA SER A 26 16.01 6.65 -22.74
C SER A 26 15.63 5.42 -21.90
N SER A 27 15.65 4.23 -22.49
CA SER A 27 15.32 2.97 -21.80
C SER A 27 16.35 2.61 -20.72
N LEU A 28 17.63 2.84 -20.97
CA LEU A 28 18.70 2.65 -19.97
C LEU A 28 18.59 3.67 -18.83
N ALA A 29 18.27 4.93 -19.14
CA ALA A 29 18.08 5.96 -18.12
C ALA A 29 16.88 5.64 -17.20
N ILE A 30 15.79 5.10 -17.76
CA ILE A 30 14.62 4.66 -16.98
C ILE A 30 14.98 3.48 -16.06
N LEU A 31 15.72 2.49 -16.56
CA LEU A 31 16.15 1.34 -15.73
C LEU A 31 17.07 1.76 -14.58
N GLN A 32 18.00 2.70 -14.82
CA GLN A 32 18.87 3.25 -13.78
C GLN A 32 18.06 4.02 -12.73
N GLN A 33 17.09 4.83 -13.15
CA GLN A 33 16.22 5.55 -12.23
C GLN A 33 15.39 4.60 -11.35
N MET A 34 14.83 3.54 -11.93
CA MET A 34 14.09 2.52 -11.19
C MET A 34 14.97 1.81 -10.14
N THR A 35 16.21 1.51 -10.52
CA THR A 35 17.17 0.86 -9.61
C THR A 35 17.50 1.77 -8.43
N GLN A 36 17.72 3.06 -8.67
CA GLN A 36 18.02 4.03 -7.61
C GLN A 36 16.83 4.22 -6.65
N ILE A 37 15.60 4.25 -7.17
CA ILE A 37 14.40 4.36 -6.34
C ILE A 37 14.25 3.14 -5.44
N MET A 38 14.48 1.92 -5.97
CA MET A 38 14.45 0.69 -5.17
C MET A 38 15.53 0.68 -4.08
N ALA A 39 16.75 1.13 -4.39
CA ALA A 39 17.82 1.23 -3.40
C ALA A 39 17.46 2.18 -2.26
N ASN A 40 16.93 3.37 -2.58
CA ASN A 40 16.52 4.35 -1.58
C ASN A 40 15.36 3.86 -0.71
N LEU A 41 14.39 3.14 -1.29
CA LEU A 41 13.27 2.55 -0.53
C LEU A 41 13.73 1.43 0.40
N GLN A 42 14.70 0.61 -0.04
CA GLN A 42 15.24 -0.46 0.78
C GLN A 42 16.07 0.07 1.94
N GLU A 43 16.86 1.13 1.71
CA GLU A 43 17.63 1.79 2.76
C GLU A 43 16.73 2.53 3.76
N ALA A 44 15.67 3.20 3.28
CA ALA A 44 14.65 3.81 4.14
C ALA A 44 13.86 2.78 4.97
N SER A 45 13.64 1.58 4.43
CA SER A 45 13.01 0.47 5.16
C SER A 45 13.94 -0.23 6.15
N SER A 46 15.27 -0.04 6.02
CA SER A 46 16.28 -0.64 6.90
C SER A 46 16.67 0.28 8.06
N SER A 47 16.12 1.49 8.12
CA SER A 47 16.14 2.29 9.35
C SER A 47 15.18 1.64 10.34
N GLU A 48 15.71 0.67 11.07
CA GLU A 48 15.09 0.10 12.25
C GLU A 48 14.87 1.26 13.23
N ALA A 49 13.67 1.85 13.14
CA ALA A 49 13.22 2.86 14.07
C ALA A 49 13.38 2.22 15.45
N SER A 50 14.39 2.70 16.20
CA SER A 50 14.67 2.26 17.56
C SER A 50 13.38 2.41 18.34
N ILE A 51 12.67 1.29 18.53
CA ILE A 51 11.41 1.26 19.25
C ILE A 51 11.81 1.66 20.67
N PRO A 52 11.38 2.84 21.15
CA PRO A 52 11.71 3.24 22.51
C PRO A 52 11.23 2.12 23.44
N PRO A 53 12.01 1.76 24.48
CA PRO A 53 11.65 0.67 25.36
C PRO A 53 10.20 0.89 25.83
N ALA A 54 9.34 -0.09 25.52
CA ALA A 54 7.92 -0.01 25.81
C ALA A 54 7.77 0.36 27.29
N PHE A 55 7.07 1.46 27.54
CA PHE A 55 6.83 1.96 28.89
C PHE A 55 5.93 0.94 29.60
N LYS A 56 6.54 -0.08 30.22
CA LYS A 56 5.82 -1.19 30.86
C LYS A 56 5.14 -0.64 32.10
N THR A 57 3.87 -0.27 31.96
CA THR A 57 3.05 0.17 33.09
C THR A 57 2.58 -1.04 33.89
N SER A 58 2.62 -0.92 35.21
CA SER A 58 2.10 -1.92 36.14
C SER A 58 0.63 -2.20 35.84
N SER A 59 0.31 -3.46 35.50
CA SER A 59 -1.04 -4.02 35.31
C SER A 59 -2.07 -3.04 34.72
N MET A 60 -1.99 -2.81 33.39
CA MET A 60 -3.03 -2.05 32.70
C MET A 60 -4.41 -2.69 32.91
N LYS A 61 -5.39 -1.85 33.25
CA LYS A 61 -6.80 -2.23 33.27
C LYS A 61 -7.25 -2.59 31.85
N SER A 62 -8.05 -3.65 31.73
CA SER A 62 -8.70 -4.04 30.47
C SER A 62 -9.54 -2.90 29.88
N PRO A 63 -9.75 -2.86 28.55
CA PRO A 63 -10.64 -1.89 27.92
C PRO A 63 -12.04 -1.96 28.52
N GLU A 64 -12.75 -0.82 28.51
CA GLU A 64 -14.20 -0.82 28.73
C GLU A 64 -14.89 -1.46 27.52
N CYS A 65 -15.91 -2.28 27.75
CA CYS A 65 -16.69 -2.86 26.65
C CYS A 65 -17.36 -1.75 25.82
N PHE A 66 -17.32 -1.88 24.50
CA PHE A 66 -17.97 -0.97 23.57
C PHE A 66 -19.24 -1.61 23.00
N ASP A 67 -20.40 -1.04 23.34
CA ASP A 67 -21.72 -1.58 22.99
C ASP A 67 -22.29 -1.03 21.66
N GLY A 68 -21.63 -0.03 21.08
CA GLY A 68 -22.08 0.67 19.88
C GLY A 68 -23.22 1.67 20.12
N THR A 69 -23.66 1.91 21.36
CA THR A 69 -24.74 2.86 21.67
C THR A 69 -24.26 4.31 21.63
N HIS A 70 -23.00 4.54 21.98
CA HIS A 70 -22.41 5.88 22.10
C HIS A 70 -21.23 6.02 21.12
N PRO A 71 -21.45 6.44 19.86
CA PRO A 71 -20.40 6.51 18.84
C PRO A 71 -19.18 7.33 19.26
N PHE A 72 -19.36 8.38 20.06
CA PHE A 72 -18.26 9.22 20.55
C PHE A 72 -17.28 8.47 21.46
N LYS A 73 -17.69 7.34 22.07
CA LYS A 73 -16.81 6.49 22.89
C LYS A 73 -15.88 5.58 22.05
N VAL A 74 -16.15 5.41 20.76
CA VAL A 74 -15.37 4.51 19.89
C VAL A 74 -13.88 4.86 19.86
N ARG A 75 -13.56 6.17 19.89
CA ARG A 75 -12.19 6.65 19.90
C ARG A 75 -11.47 6.22 21.17
N ASN A 76 -12.12 6.39 22.32
CA ASN A 76 -11.53 6.02 23.61
C ASN A 76 -11.31 4.51 23.71
N PHE A 77 -12.27 3.72 23.21
CA PHE A 77 -12.15 2.28 23.09
C PHE A 77 -10.92 1.89 22.25
N ILE A 78 -10.80 2.39 21.02
CA ILE A 78 -9.67 2.11 20.13
C ILE A 78 -8.34 2.51 20.77
N GLN A 79 -8.27 3.69 21.39
CA GLN A 79 -7.06 4.16 22.06
C GLN A 79 -6.65 3.24 23.22
N SER A 80 -7.61 2.75 23.99
CA SER A 80 -7.33 1.81 25.09
C SER A 80 -6.77 0.48 24.58
N CYS A 81 -7.35 -0.08 23.52
CA CYS A 81 -6.85 -1.29 22.86
C CYS A 81 -5.42 -1.10 22.32
N GLN A 82 -5.16 0.03 21.66
CA GLN A 82 -3.84 0.36 21.13
C GLN A 82 -2.78 0.46 22.23
N LEU A 83 -3.12 1.11 23.34
CA LEU A 83 -2.21 1.29 24.47
C LEU A 83 -1.83 -0.06 25.09
N ILE A 84 -2.80 -0.96 25.28
CA ILE A 84 -2.56 -2.31 25.80
C ILE A 84 -1.68 -3.12 24.85
N SER A 85 -1.97 -3.08 23.55
CA SER A 85 -1.16 -3.81 22.56
C SER A 85 0.27 -3.29 22.40
N HIS A 86 0.52 -2.01 22.73
CA HIS A 86 1.87 -1.45 22.79
C HIS A 86 2.61 -1.80 24.08
N ASN A 87 1.88 -2.02 25.18
CA ASN A 87 2.47 -2.36 26.47
C ASN A 87 3.01 -3.81 26.49
N ASP A 88 2.34 -4.74 25.81
CA ASP A 88 2.77 -6.14 25.68
C ASP A 88 2.99 -6.53 24.21
N THR A 89 4.09 -6.05 23.64
CA THR A 89 4.43 -6.29 22.24
C THR A 89 4.73 -7.76 21.92
N GLU A 90 5.15 -8.56 22.90
CA GLU A 90 5.42 -9.99 22.72
C GLU A 90 4.12 -10.78 22.58
N TYR A 91 3.18 -10.59 23.51
CA TYR A 91 1.86 -11.22 23.45
C TYR A 91 1.10 -10.78 22.20
N PHE A 92 1.13 -9.49 21.90
CA PHE A 92 0.43 -8.88 20.77
C PHE A 92 1.27 -8.80 19.48
N SER A 93 2.31 -9.62 19.36
CA SER A 93 3.17 -9.67 18.15
C SER A 93 2.40 -9.99 16.86
N GLN A 94 1.31 -10.77 16.96
CA GLN A 94 0.48 -11.14 15.83
C GLN A 94 -0.77 -10.26 15.75
N TYR A 95 -1.04 -9.69 14.56
CA TYR A 95 -2.25 -8.91 14.30
C TYR A 95 -3.52 -9.67 14.69
N ARG A 96 -3.57 -10.98 14.41
CA ARG A 96 -4.71 -11.84 14.79
C ARG A 96 -4.99 -11.83 16.29
N LYS A 97 -3.95 -11.80 17.14
CA LYS A 97 -4.12 -11.75 18.60
C LYS A 97 -4.64 -10.39 19.06
N LYS A 98 -4.14 -9.30 18.47
CA LYS A 98 -4.66 -7.94 18.69
C LYS A 98 -6.14 -7.88 18.35
N PHE A 99 -6.48 -8.32 17.14
CA PHE A 99 -7.85 -8.34 16.66
C PHE A 99 -8.78 -9.15 17.57
N LEU A 100 -8.41 -10.40 17.91
CA LEU A 100 -9.23 -11.25 18.79
C LEU A 100 -9.42 -10.64 20.19
N TYR A 101 -8.39 -10.00 20.72
CA TYR A 101 -8.49 -9.30 22.00
C TYR A 101 -9.45 -8.12 21.89
N ASP A 102 -9.24 -7.23 20.92
CA ASP A 102 -10.06 -6.03 20.73
C ASP A 102 -11.54 -6.41 20.51
N THR A 103 -11.82 -7.42 19.69
CA THR A 103 -13.19 -7.86 19.42
C THR A 103 -13.87 -8.51 20.60
N SER A 104 -13.12 -9.08 21.56
CA SER A 104 -13.70 -9.66 22.78
C SER A 104 -14.36 -8.64 23.71
N PHE A 105 -14.05 -7.35 23.53
CA PHE A 105 -14.66 -6.22 24.26
C PHE A 105 -15.76 -5.51 23.47
N LEU A 106 -16.14 -6.02 22.29
CA LEU A 106 -17.31 -5.53 21.57
C LEU A 106 -18.56 -6.24 22.08
N ASP A 107 -19.59 -5.46 22.37
CA ASP A 107 -20.87 -5.96 22.87
C ASP A 107 -22.04 -5.30 22.13
N GLY A 108 -23.26 -5.79 22.37
CA GLY A 108 -24.50 -5.20 21.87
C GLY A 108 -24.52 -5.09 20.36
N ARG A 109 -24.49 -3.85 19.84
CA ARG A 109 -24.53 -3.58 18.39
C ARG A 109 -23.14 -3.42 17.78
N ALA A 110 -22.09 -3.32 18.58
CA ALA A 110 -20.74 -3.08 18.08
C ALA A 110 -20.19 -4.22 17.21
N PRO A 111 -20.44 -5.52 17.48
CA PRO A 111 -20.00 -6.59 16.59
C PRO A 111 -20.54 -6.45 15.16
N LYS A 112 -21.75 -5.93 14.99
CA LYS A 112 -22.34 -5.70 13.66
C LYS A 112 -21.62 -4.63 12.85
N LEU A 113 -20.82 -3.78 13.49
CA LEU A 113 -20.01 -2.77 12.81
C LEU A 113 -18.76 -3.35 12.14
N ILE A 114 -18.32 -4.53 12.60
CA ILE A 114 -17.12 -5.21 12.09
C ILE A 114 -17.46 -6.47 11.29
N GLU A 115 -18.72 -6.90 11.31
CA GLU A 115 -19.19 -7.96 10.42
C GLU A 115 -19.06 -7.49 8.96
N PRO A 116 -18.51 -8.33 8.08
CA PRO A 116 -18.51 -8.02 6.67
C PRO A 116 -19.96 -7.89 6.19
N SER A 117 -20.28 -6.74 5.61
CA SER A 117 -21.57 -6.50 4.96
C SER A 117 -21.66 -7.40 3.73
N LEU A 118 -22.24 -8.60 3.91
CA LEU A 118 -22.63 -9.53 2.86
C LEU A 118 -23.95 -9.08 2.22
#